data_AF-A0A810Q655-F1
#
_entry.id   AF-A0A810Q655-F1
#
_cell.length_a   1.000
_cell.length_b   1.000
_cell.length_c   1.000
_cell.angle_alpha   90.00
_cell.angle_beta   90.00
_cell.angle_gamma   90.00
#
_symmetry.space_group_name_H-M   'P 1'
#
loop_
_entity.id
_entity.type
_entity.pdbx_description
1 polymer ?
#
loop_
_entity_poly.entity_id
_entity_poly.type
_entity_poly.pdbx_seq_one_letter_code
_entity_poly.pdbx_strand_id
1 'polypeptide(L)'
;MMIQAVLGNPHHPEYGVATIPFPIPRDQHAHCMELLEALEIGDAVKADCKVEKIDSFYTVLKRVEMLTVNVEELNYLAKRLDSFDTGEAAQFQAMAHKLELFELKDLINLTFCCQQATVITDFSDLAAVGRNHYMNLHGGSASVDELNALDGKKTARQLIESGSGTITPYGVVYDNGMKLEQVYDGRFFPCYYYKPNAITIAVTSKAEPEDTEHITWLYLIKHRGIARDVVAHFAKAGLLYEDAEYHNAVFVGTDTDGVPHHAHKRSANSYGKAFRLNVEGSDPRYSFHYVGTDRSLYVFEAPIDMLSYITLYPENWQRHSYVACCGTSIQPVLQMLEQAPQLDTVLLCLDNDETGHQASRRMREQLEMRYSVERLIPESKDWNDDLTLSIENAQGFAMNEMR
;
A
#
# COMPACT_ATOMS: atom_id res chain seq x y z
N MET A 1 -7.28 14.66 11.34
CA MET A 1 -7.79 15.59 12.37
C MET A 1 -6.65 15.97 13.32
N MET A 2 -6.54 17.24 13.72
CA MET A 2 -5.42 17.73 14.55
C MET A 2 -5.71 17.53 16.05
N ILE A 3 -4.75 16.99 16.79
CA ILE A 3 -4.72 16.93 18.24
C ILE A 3 -3.81 18.05 18.74
N GLN A 4 -4.19 18.78 19.79
CA GLN A 4 -3.31 19.71 20.47
C GLN A 4 -3.19 19.30 21.94
N ALA A 5 -1.96 19.09 22.42
CA ALA A 5 -1.71 18.75 23.81
C ALA A 5 -0.88 19.84 24.49
N VAL A 6 -1.30 20.22 25.70
CA VAL A 6 -0.53 21.09 26.59
C VAL A 6 0.28 20.19 27.51
N LEU A 7 1.60 20.25 27.40
CA LEU A 7 2.55 19.37 28.08
C LEU A 7 3.39 20.19 29.08
N GLY A 8 3.68 19.60 30.24
CA GLY A 8 4.54 20.18 31.27
C GLY A 8 5.43 19.15 31.94
N ASN A 9 6.42 19.62 32.70
CA ASN A 9 7.29 18.75 33.48
C ASN A 9 6.62 18.38 34.81
N PRO A 10 6.38 17.08 35.11
CA PRO A 10 5.73 16.66 36.35
C PRO A 10 6.56 16.96 37.61
N HIS A 11 7.88 17.09 37.49
CA HIS A 11 8.80 17.34 38.60
C HIS A 11 9.20 18.82 38.75
N HIS A 12 9.05 19.61 37.67
CA HIS A 12 9.38 21.04 37.62
C HIS A 12 8.23 21.90 37.08
N PRO A 13 7.12 22.06 37.82
CA PRO A 13 5.97 22.85 37.38
C PRO A 13 6.31 24.32 37.10
N GLU A 14 7.36 24.85 37.74
CA GLU A 14 7.85 26.21 37.56
C GLU A 14 8.38 26.52 36.16
N TYR A 15 8.71 25.50 35.35
CA TYR A 15 9.15 25.67 33.97
C TYR A 15 8.00 26.03 33.03
N GLY A 16 6.75 25.90 33.48
CA GLY A 16 5.56 26.21 32.69
C GLY A 16 5.12 25.05 31.79
N VAL A 17 4.49 25.38 30.66
CA VAL A 17 3.89 24.41 29.74
C VAL A 17 4.14 24.77 28.28
N ALA A 18 4.18 23.75 27.42
CA ALA A 18 4.27 23.89 25.97
C ALA A 18 3.00 23.34 25.31
N THR A 19 2.50 24.02 24.28
CA THR A 19 1.39 23.51 23.46
C THR A 19 1.95 22.89 22.20
N ILE A 20 1.80 21.57 22.06
CA ILE A 20 2.36 20.81 20.95
C ILE A 20 1.23 20.27 20.06
N PRO A 21 1.25 20.56 18.75
CA PRO A 21 0.32 19.93 17.80
C PRO A 21 0.76 18.51 17.48
N PHE A 22 -0.22 17.61 17.38
CA PHE A 22 -0.04 16.22 17.01
C PHE A 22 -0.98 15.82 15.86
N PRO A 23 -0.49 15.04 14.89
CA PRO A 23 0.92 14.65 14.70
C PRO A 23 1.81 15.85 14.47
N ILE A 24 3.04 15.80 15.00
CA ILE A 24 3.96 16.94 14.93
C ILE A 24 4.27 17.21 13.45
N PRO A 25 3.91 18.40 12.91
CA PRO A 25 4.23 18.76 11.55
C PRO A 25 5.75 18.83 11.35
N ARG A 26 6.26 18.42 10.18
CA ARG A 26 7.72 18.37 9.94
C ARG A 26 8.37 19.73 10.01
N ASP A 27 7.71 20.74 9.46
CA ASP A 27 8.11 22.15 9.48
C ASP A 27 8.14 22.73 10.90
N GLN A 28 7.41 22.11 11.83
CA GLN A 28 7.35 22.53 13.24
C GLN A 28 8.15 21.61 14.16
N HIS A 29 8.76 20.54 13.65
CA HIS A 29 9.43 19.53 14.47
C HIS A 29 10.55 20.13 15.32
N ALA A 30 11.46 20.90 14.71
CA ALA A 30 12.57 21.54 15.43
C ALA A 30 12.05 22.47 16.54
N HIS A 31 11.06 23.29 16.22
CA HIS A 31 10.44 24.19 17.18
C HIS A 31 9.76 23.43 18.34
N CYS A 32 9.00 22.39 18.04
CA CYS A 32 8.38 21.55 19.07
C CYS A 32 9.42 20.87 19.97
N MET A 33 10.53 20.40 19.42
CA MET A 33 11.62 19.80 20.21
C MET A 33 12.30 20.84 21.10
N GLU A 34 12.55 22.06 20.62
CA GLU A 34 13.09 23.16 21.43
C GLU A 34 12.18 23.50 22.62
N LEU A 35 10.86 23.50 22.41
CA LEU A 35 9.88 23.74 23.47
C LEU A 35 9.89 22.63 24.54
N LEU A 36 10.05 21.36 24.13
CA LEU A 36 10.12 20.23 25.05
C LEU A 36 11.45 20.23 25.82
N GLU A 37 12.57 20.52 25.15
CA GLU A 37 13.89 20.60 25.77
C GLU A 37 13.97 21.72 26.81
N ALA A 38 13.35 22.88 26.53
CA ALA A 38 13.28 23.99 27.50
C ALA A 38 12.51 23.63 28.78
N LEU A 39 11.65 22.61 28.73
CA LEU A 39 10.92 22.07 29.87
C LEU A 39 11.60 20.84 30.47
N GLU A 40 12.74 20.40 29.93
CA GLU A 40 13.44 19.17 30.31
C GLU A 40 12.56 17.90 30.22
N ILE A 41 11.74 17.82 29.16
CA ILE A 41 10.87 16.65 28.85
C ILE A 41 11.05 16.22 27.39
N GLY A 42 10.47 15.09 27.00
CA GLY A 42 10.53 14.56 25.63
C GLY A 42 11.58 13.44 25.46
N ASP A 43 11.91 12.74 26.54
CA ASP A 43 12.75 11.54 26.49
C ASP A 43 12.15 10.51 25.51
N ALA A 44 13.01 9.93 24.68
CA ALA A 44 12.58 9.00 23.62
C ALA A 44 11.94 7.70 24.15
N VAL A 45 12.15 7.36 25.42
CA VAL A 45 11.68 6.10 26.02
C VAL A 45 10.77 6.34 27.23
N LYS A 46 10.99 7.41 28.00
CA LYS A 46 10.24 7.63 29.24
C LYS A 46 8.91 8.33 28.98
N ALA A 47 7.94 8.04 29.83
CA ALA A 47 6.72 8.83 29.95
C ALA A 47 6.98 10.01 30.89
N ASP A 48 7.66 11.05 30.41
CA ASP A 48 8.10 12.21 31.19
C ASP A 48 7.26 13.47 30.95
N CYS A 49 6.35 13.45 29.98
CA CYS A 49 5.50 14.59 29.64
C CYS A 49 4.17 14.50 30.38
N LYS A 50 3.88 15.40 31.33
CA LYS A 50 2.55 15.47 31.96
C LYS A 50 1.58 16.18 31.01
N VAL A 51 0.45 15.55 30.70
CA VAL A 51 -0.59 16.15 29.85
C VAL A 51 -1.50 17.02 30.70
N GLU A 52 -1.34 18.34 30.67
CA GLU A 52 -2.21 19.27 31.41
C GLU A 52 -3.58 19.42 30.75
N LYS A 53 -3.62 19.34 29.42
CA LYS A 53 -4.86 19.44 28.65
C LYS A 53 -4.69 18.82 27.27
N ILE A 54 -5.75 18.21 26.74
CA ILE A 54 -5.79 17.75 25.35
C ILE A 54 -7.05 18.24 24.63
N ASP A 55 -6.85 18.90 23.49
CA ASP A 55 -7.91 19.33 22.59
C ASP A 55 -7.89 18.48 21.33
N SER A 56 -8.99 17.78 21.06
CA SER A 56 -9.08 16.78 20.00
C SER A 56 -10.53 16.45 19.66
N PHE A 57 -10.77 16.11 18.39
CA PHE A 57 -12.00 15.43 17.97
C PHE A 57 -12.23 14.12 18.73
N TYR A 58 -11.15 13.42 19.08
CA TYR A 58 -11.19 12.19 19.86
C TYR A 58 -11.34 12.52 21.34
N THR A 59 -12.58 12.80 21.78
CA THR A 59 -12.83 13.21 23.17
C THR A 59 -12.47 12.13 24.19
N VAL A 60 -12.33 10.87 23.76
CA VAL A 60 -11.87 9.77 24.62
C VAL A 60 -10.45 10.01 25.14
N LEU A 61 -9.63 10.76 24.39
CA LEU A 61 -8.27 11.08 24.78
C LEU A 61 -8.21 12.03 25.98
N LYS A 62 -9.30 12.70 26.39
CA LYS A 62 -9.33 13.47 27.64
C LYS A 62 -8.97 12.63 28.87
N ARG A 63 -9.10 11.30 28.78
CA ARG A 63 -8.69 10.36 29.82
C ARG A 63 -7.18 10.34 30.08
N VAL A 64 -6.36 10.83 29.14
CA VAL A 64 -4.92 10.96 29.33
C VAL A 64 -4.51 12.27 30.01
N GLU A 65 -5.45 13.21 30.21
CA GLU A 65 -5.18 14.43 30.99
C GLU A 65 -4.76 14.05 32.41
N MET A 66 -3.81 14.79 32.96
CA MET A 66 -3.14 14.58 34.24
C MET A 66 -2.25 13.34 34.33
N LEU A 67 -2.16 12.53 33.28
CA LEU A 67 -1.20 11.42 33.20
C LEU A 67 0.14 11.87 32.60
N THR A 68 1.18 11.10 32.89
CA THR A 68 2.47 11.23 32.21
C THR A 68 2.52 10.31 31.01
N VAL A 69 2.94 10.84 29.86
CA VAL A 69 2.97 10.12 28.59
C VAL A 69 4.32 10.25 27.92
N ASN A 70 4.65 9.30 27.05
CA ASN A 70 5.77 9.44 26.14
C ASN A 70 5.32 10.25 24.90
N VAL A 71 6.11 11.26 24.55
CA VAL A 71 5.76 12.19 23.47
C VAL A 71 5.72 11.52 22.09
N GLU A 72 6.60 10.53 21.86
CA GLU A 72 6.64 9.77 20.60
C GLU A 72 5.48 8.79 20.48
N GLU A 73 5.04 8.18 21.59
CA GLU A 73 3.82 7.37 21.62
C GLU A 73 2.58 8.22 21.30
N LEU A 74 2.48 9.42 21.87
CA LEU A 74 1.37 10.33 21.59
C LEU A 74 1.40 10.77 20.12
N ASN A 75 2.60 11.07 19.60
CA ASN A 75 2.81 11.37 18.20
C ASN A 75 2.37 10.20 17.32
N TYR A 76 2.83 8.98 17.59
CA TYR A 76 2.47 7.78 16.84
C TYR A 76 0.96 7.48 16.88
N LEU A 77 0.33 7.59 18.05
CA LEU A 77 -1.11 7.43 18.19
C LEU A 77 -1.86 8.45 17.34
N ALA A 78 -1.50 9.73 17.45
CA ALA A 78 -2.10 10.78 16.65
C ALA A 78 -1.96 10.51 15.15
N LYS A 79 -0.81 9.95 14.73
CA LYS A 79 -0.56 9.54 13.35
C LYS A 79 -1.57 8.48 12.90
N ARG A 80 -1.74 7.42 13.69
CA ARG A 80 -2.73 6.36 13.43
C ARG A 80 -4.15 6.91 13.31
N LEU A 81 -4.52 7.79 14.24
CA LEU A 81 -5.86 8.36 14.29
C LEU A 81 -6.16 9.30 13.13
N ASP A 82 -5.17 10.05 12.64
CA ASP A 82 -5.36 10.96 11.50
C ASP A 82 -5.66 10.23 10.18
N SER A 83 -5.42 8.90 10.07
CA SER A 83 -5.85 8.10 8.91
C SER A 83 -7.25 7.50 9.02
N PHE A 84 -7.93 7.63 10.17
CA PHE A 84 -9.24 6.99 10.37
C PHE A 84 -10.36 7.76 9.70
N ASP A 85 -11.30 7.02 9.10
CA ASP A 85 -12.59 7.58 8.72
C ASP A 85 -13.51 7.80 9.94
N THR A 86 -14.71 8.35 9.71
CA THR A 86 -15.67 8.63 10.78
C THR A 86 -16.16 7.37 11.51
N GLY A 87 -16.28 6.24 10.81
CA GLY A 87 -16.70 4.96 11.37
C GLY A 87 -15.61 4.35 12.24
N GLU A 88 -14.37 4.34 11.74
CA GLU A 88 -13.19 3.90 12.49
C GLU A 88 -12.95 4.76 13.73
N ALA A 89 -13.15 6.07 13.62
CA ALA A 89 -13.06 6.96 14.77
C ALA A 89 -14.13 6.67 15.83
N ALA A 90 -15.36 6.31 15.43
CA ALA A 90 -16.40 5.89 16.36
C ALA A 90 -16.07 4.54 17.02
N GLN A 91 -15.57 3.56 16.25
CA GLN A 91 -15.09 2.27 16.74
C GLN A 91 -13.99 2.43 17.79
N PHE A 92 -12.96 3.23 17.50
CA PHE A 92 -11.87 3.50 18.42
C PHE A 92 -12.37 4.13 19.73
N GLN A 93 -13.16 5.20 19.65
CA GLN A 93 -13.62 5.91 20.84
C GLN A 93 -14.56 5.06 21.71
N ALA A 94 -15.48 4.32 21.09
CA ALA A 94 -16.40 3.46 21.82
C ALA A 94 -15.67 2.29 22.49
N MET A 95 -14.70 1.66 21.80
CA MET A 95 -13.93 0.56 22.37
C MET A 95 -12.95 1.01 23.45
N ALA A 96 -12.26 2.14 23.27
CA ALA A 96 -11.41 2.72 24.30
C ALA A 96 -12.22 3.07 25.56
N HIS A 97 -13.45 3.56 25.38
CA HIS A 97 -14.37 3.80 26.50
C HIS A 97 -14.79 2.50 27.18
N LYS A 98 -15.25 1.50 26.41
CA LYS A 98 -15.74 0.20 26.90
C LYS A 98 -14.69 -0.57 27.68
N LEU A 99 -13.45 -0.60 27.17
CA LEU A 99 -12.34 -1.32 27.77
C LEU A 99 -11.63 -0.51 28.87
N GLU A 100 -12.06 0.72 29.12
CA GLU A 100 -11.45 1.62 30.10
C GLU A 100 -9.95 1.79 29.88
N LEU A 101 -9.54 2.07 28.63
CA LEU A 101 -8.13 2.27 28.30
C LEU A 101 -7.67 3.69 28.67
N PHE A 102 -6.52 3.77 29.33
CA PHE A 102 -5.89 5.02 29.75
C PHE A 102 -4.43 5.15 29.26
N GLU A 103 -3.74 4.03 29.05
CA GLU A 103 -2.34 4.01 28.64
C GLU A 103 -2.21 4.18 27.13
N LEU A 104 -1.24 5.00 26.68
CA LEU A 104 -0.99 5.21 25.26
C LEU A 104 -0.64 3.91 24.53
N LYS A 105 0.08 3.01 25.20
CA LYS A 105 0.38 1.67 24.66
C LYS A 105 -0.89 0.91 24.26
N ASP A 106 -1.88 0.87 25.13
CA ASP A 106 -3.13 0.15 24.88
C ASP A 106 -4.00 0.87 23.85
N LEU A 107 -4.00 2.20 23.86
CA LEU A 107 -4.65 3.00 22.83
C LEU A 107 -4.02 2.77 21.45
N ILE A 108 -2.69 2.69 21.36
CA ILE A 108 -1.97 2.35 20.12
C ILE A 108 -2.36 0.94 19.65
N ASN A 109 -2.32 -0.06 20.55
CA ASN A 109 -2.73 -1.43 20.23
C ASN A 109 -4.16 -1.51 19.73
N LEU A 110 -5.08 -0.75 20.35
CA LEU A 110 -6.47 -0.70 19.94
C LEU A 110 -6.63 -0.22 18.49
N THR A 111 -5.78 0.69 18.01
CA THR A 111 -5.86 1.18 16.63
C THR A 111 -5.72 0.07 15.58
N PHE A 112 -5.13 -1.09 15.92
CA PHE A 112 -4.92 -2.20 15.00
C PHE A 112 -6.08 -3.20 14.93
N CYS A 113 -6.97 -3.19 15.92
CA CYS A 113 -8.08 -4.15 15.98
C CYS A 113 -9.46 -3.52 16.12
N CYS A 114 -9.56 -2.20 16.36
CA CYS A 114 -10.84 -1.53 16.59
C CYS A 114 -11.86 -1.67 15.45
N GLN A 115 -11.39 -1.86 14.21
CA GLN A 115 -12.22 -2.07 13.03
C GLN A 115 -13.10 -3.34 13.10
N GLN A 116 -12.75 -4.29 13.97
CA GLN A 116 -13.54 -5.51 14.19
C GLN A 116 -14.80 -5.22 15.01
N ALA A 117 -14.83 -4.13 15.77
CA ALA A 117 -16.02 -3.70 16.51
C ALA A 117 -17.08 -3.17 15.56
N THR A 118 -18.35 -3.30 15.93
CA THR A 118 -19.44 -2.58 15.25
C THR A 118 -19.97 -1.52 16.19
N VAL A 119 -20.04 -0.27 15.73
CA VAL A 119 -20.62 0.84 16.48
C VAL A 119 -21.82 1.40 15.73
N ILE A 120 -22.96 1.45 16.39
CA ILE A 120 -24.16 2.09 15.88
C ILE A 120 -24.26 3.47 16.51
N THR A 121 -24.01 4.51 15.71
CA THR A 121 -24.15 5.93 16.08
C THR A 121 -25.51 6.49 15.67
N ASP A 122 -26.14 5.92 14.64
CA ASP A 122 -27.46 6.27 14.13
C ASP A 122 -28.26 5.01 13.80
N PHE A 123 -29.50 4.96 14.28
CA PHE A 123 -30.43 3.84 14.09
C PHE A 123 -31.43 4.06 12.94
N SER A 124 -31.32 5.18 12.21
CA SER A 124 -32.26 5.56 11.15
C SER A 124 -32.25 4.60 9.94
N ASP A 125 -31.07 4.07 9.56
CA ASP A 125 -30.89 3.12 8.45
C ASP A 125 -30.36 1.77 8.94
N LEU A 126 -31.27 0.88 9.33
CA LEU A 126 -30.93 -0.49 9.73
C LEU A 126 -30.30 -1.32 8.60
N ALA A 127 -30.55 -1.00 7.33
CA ALA A 127 -29.91 -1.73 6.24
C ALA A 127 -28.42 -1.38 6.16
N ALA A 128 -28.07 -0.10 6.30
CA ALA A 128 -26.68 0.34 6.39
C ALA A 128 -25.97 -0.21 7.63
N VAL A 129 -26.63 -0.22 8.79
CA VAL A 129 -26.10 -0.83 10.02
C VAL A 129 -25.74 -2.30 9.79
N GLY A 130 -26.64 -3.08 9.18
CA GLY A 130 -26.37 -4.50 8.94
C GLY A 130 -25.29 -4.75 7.91
N ARG A 131 -25.19 -3.90 6.86
CA ARG A 131 -24.07 -3.95 5.90
C ARG A 131 -22.73 -3.66 6.59
N ASN A 132 -22.65 -2.59 7.38
CA ASN A 132 -21.43 -2.24 8.10
C ASN A 132 -21.04 -3.33 9.10
N HIS A 133 -22.01 -3.87 9.84
CA HIS A 133 -21.78 -4.99 10.75
C HIS A 133 -21.19 -6.20 10.02
N TYR A 134 -21.79 -6.58 8.88
CA TYR A 134 -21.28 -7.67 8.07
C TYR A 134 -19.84 -7.42 7.59
N MET A 135 -19.55 -6.21 7.10
CA MET A 135 -18.20 -5.83 6.67
C MET A 135 -17.18 -5.95 7.81
N ASN A 136 -17.51 -5.50 9.02
CA ASN A 136 -16.62 -5.59 10.18
C ASN A 136 -16.29 -7.05 10.57
N LEU A 137 -17.27 -7.95 10.47
CA LEU A 137 -17.06 -9.39 10.71
C LEU A 137 -16.18 -10.06 9.65
N HIS A 138 -16.05 -9.47 8.46
CA HIS A 138 -15.30 -10.01 7.31
C HIS A 138 -14.06 -9.16 6.98
N GLY A 139 -13.49 -8.49 7.99
CA GLY A 139 -12.23 -7.75 7.86
C GLY A 139 -12.32 -6.54 6.92
N GLY A 140 -13.48 -5.92 6.81
CA GLY A 140 -13.71 -4.76 5.95
C GLY A 140 -13.83 -5.09 4.46
N SER A 141 -14.07 -6.36 4.11
CA SER A 141 -14.18 -6.80 2.72
C SER A 141 -15.33 -7.76 2.48
N ALA A 142 -15.98 -7.64 1.33
CA ALA A 142 -16.99 -8.56 0.84
C ALA A 142 -17.10 -8.41 -0.69
N SER A 143 -17.52 -9.47 -1.39
CA SER A 143 -17.82 -9.35 -2.82
C SER A 143 -19.09 -8.52 -3.04
N VAL A 144 -19.21 -7.95 -4.24
CA VAL A 144 -20.41 -7.18 -4.63
C VAL A 144 -21.65 -8.07 -4.60
N ASP A 145 -21.51 -9.34 -5.00
CA ASP A 145 -22.63 -10.30 -4.99
C ASP A 145 -23.07 -10.64 -3.56
N GLU A 146 -22.14 -10.83 -2.63
CA GLU A 146 -22.45 -11.06 -1.21
C GLU A 146 -23.17 -9.85 -0.58
N LEU A 147 -22.69 -8.64 -0.85
CA LEU A 147 -23.32 -7.42 -0.33
C LEU A 147 -24.70 -7.16 -0.92
N ASN A 148 -24.90 -7.48 -2.20
CA ASN A 148 -26.21 -7.36 -2.86
C ASN A 148 -27.21 -8.40 -2.36
N ALA A 149 -26.75 -9.61 -2.01
CA ALA A 149 -27.58 -10.67 -1.46
C ALA A 149 -27.86 -10.49 0.05
N LEU A 150 -27.11 -9.64 0.75
CA LEU A 150 -27.22 -9.43 2.19
C LEU A 150 -28.53 -8.73 2.57
N ASP A 151 -29.33 -9.37 3.43
CA ASP A 151 -30.45 -8.71 4.12
C ASP A 151 -29.92 -7.87 5.30
N GLY A 152 -29.46 -6.66 5.01
CA GLY A 152 -28.90 -5.75 6.01
C GLY A 152 -29.88 -5.45 7.16
N LYS A 153 -31.19 -5.30 6.88
CA LYS A 153 -32.17 -5.00 7.94
C LYS A 153 -32.29 -6.16 8.93
N LYS A 154 -32.34 -7.40 8.42
CA LYS A 154 -32.38 -8.59 9.27
C LYS A 154 -31.09 -8.73 10.09
N THR A 155 -29.93 -8.54 9.47
CA THR A 155 -28.63 -8.59 10.15
C THR A 155 -28.54 -7.57 11.27
N ALA A 156 -28.96 -6.32 11.04
CA ALA A 156 -28.97 -5.30 12.09
C ALA A 156 -29.92 -5.64 13.25
N ARG A 157 -31.11 -6.19 12.96
CA ARG A 157 -32.04 -6.63 14.01
C ARG A 157 -31.44 -7.74 14.86
N GLN A 158 -30.84 -8.75 14.23
CA GLN A 158 -30.17 -9.84 14.95
C GLN A 158 -29.04 -9.32 15.85
N LEU A 159 -28.24 -8.36 15.35
CA LEU A 159 -27.21 -7.72 16.15
C LEU A 159 -27.81 -7.01 17.39
N ILE A 160 -28.86 -6.21 17.19
CA ILE A 160 -29.50 -5.44 18.27
C ILE A 160 -30.18 -6.36 19.29
N GLU A 161 -30.89 -7.38 18.81
CA GLU A 161 -31.60 -8.39 19.62
C GLU A 161 -30.66 -9.29 20.41
N SER A 162 -29.39 -9.41 20.00
CA SER A 162 -28.38 -10.21 20.70
C SER A 162 -28.13 -9.74 22.14
N GLY A 163 -28.41 -8.45 22.42
CA GLY A 163 -28.23 -7.85 23.75
C GLY A 163 -26.77 -7.69 24.18
N SER A 164 -25.78 -7.98 23.33
CA SER A 164 -24.35 -7.86 23.65
C SER A 164 -23.78 -6.44 23.51
N GLY A 165 -24.60 -5.50 23.02
CA GLY A 165 -24.21 -4.11 22.81
C GLY A 165 -23.96 -3.37 24.13
N THR A 166 -22.89 -2.59 24.18
CA THR A 166 -22.56 -1.70 25.30
C THR A 166 -22.84 -0.25 24.90
N ILE A 167 -23.63 0.47 25.70
CA ILE A 167 -23.92 1.89 25.46
C ILE A 167 -22.72 2.73 25.90
N THR A 168 -22.21 3.56 25.01
CA THR A 168 -21.13 4.52 25.27
C THR A 168 -21.56 5.93 24.84
N PRO A 169 -20.83 6.98 25.25
CA PRO A 169 -21.03 8.33 24.71
C PRO A 169 -20.85 8.45 23.18
N TYR A 170 -20.26 7.42 22.55
CA TYR A 170 -19.93 7.36 21.13
C TYR A 170 -20.87 6.47 20.31
N GLY A 171 -21.95 5.98 20.91
CA GLY A 171 -22.89 5.05 20.29
C GLY A 171 -22.94 3.69 21.01
N VAL A 172 -23.65 2.74 20.41
CA VAL A 172 -23.78 1.37 20.94
C VAL A 172 -22.74 0.48 20.27
N VAL A 173 -21.80 -0.04 21.05
CA VAL A 173 -20.68 -0.84 20.55
C VAL A 173 -20.87 -2.33 20.80
N TYR A 174 -20.60 -3.11 19.77
CA TYR A 174 -20.57 -4.57 19.77
C TYR A 174 -19.13 -4.98 19.45
N ASP A 175 -18.46 -5.66 20.38
CA ASP A 175 -17.04 -6.01 20.25
C ASP A 175 -16.80 -7.15 19.23
N ASN A 176 -17.84 -7.92 18.92
CA ASN A 176 -17.78 -9.07 18.01
C ASN A 176 -16.70 -10.09 18.37
N GLY A 177 -16.35 -10.20 19.65
CA GLY A 177 -15.28 -11.09 20.12
C GLY A 177 -13.86 -10.63 19.77
N MET A 178 -13.68 -9.37 19.34
CA MET A 178 -12.37 -8.78 19.13
C MET A 178 -11.50 -8.91 20.38
N LYS A 179 -10.19 -9.05 20.17
CA LYS A 179 -9.19 -9.08 21.24
C LYS A 179 -8.26 -7.90 21.11
N LEU A 180 -7.89 -7.31 22.23
CA LEU A 180 -6.83 -6.31 22.26
C LEU A 180 -5.49 -7.03 22.15
N GLU A 181 -4.96 -7.09 20.94
CA GLU A 181 -3.67 -7.72 20.64
C GLU A 181 -2.51 -6.76 20.92
N GLN A 182 -1.43 -7.29 21.49
CA GLN A 182 -0.24 -6.51 21.82
C GLN A 182 0.72 -6.45 20.63
N VAL A 183 0.37 -5.63 19.63
CA VAL A 183 1.20 -5.39 18.43
C VAL A 183 2.37 -4.45 18.75
N TYR A 184 2.11 -3.45 19.60
CA TYR A 184 3.10 -2.55 20.19
C TYR A 184 3.42 -2.97 21.63
N ASP A 185 4.69 -3.18 21.92
CA ASP A 185 5.17 -3.70 23.20
C ASP A 185 5.52 -2.61 24.22
N GLY A 186 5.52 -1.34 23.82
CA GLY A 186 6.00 -0.20 24.62
C GLY A 186 7.47 0.15 24.35
N ARG A 187 8.11 -0.46 23.35
CA ARG A 187 9.51 -0.21 22.98
C ARG A 187 9.71 -0.01 21.48
N PHE A 188 9.09 -0.85 20.66
CA PHE A 188 9.29 -0.85 19.21
C PHE A 188 7.98 -0.55 18.50
N PHE A 189 7.86 0.64 17.92
CA PHE A 189 6.67 1.00 17.16
C PHE A 189 6.46 0.05 15.97
N PRO A 190 5.24 -0.46 15.75
CA PRO A 190 4.93 -1.21 14.55
C PRO A 190 5.15 -0.35 13.31
N CYS A 191 5.62 -0.96 12.22
CA CYS A 191 5.81 -0.25 10.96
C CYS A 191 4.48 0.37 10.51
N TYR A 192 4.45 1.70 10.40
CA TYR A 192 3.24 2.44 10.04
C TYR A 192 3.58 3.65 9.18
N TYR A 193 2.96 3.70 7.99
CA TYR A 193 3.24 4.69 6.96
C TYR A 193 2.25 5.86 7.06
N TYR A 194 2.49 6.75 8.01
CA TYR A 194 1.55 7.83 8.36
C TYR A 194 1.35 8.90 7.28
N LYS A 195 2.47 9.48 6.81
CA LYS A 195 2.54 10.45 5.70
C LYS A 195 3.88 10.24 5.02
N PRO A 196 3.98 10.33 3.68
CA PRO A 196 5.19 10.00 2.92
C PRO A 196 6.36 10.87 3.38
N ASN A 197 7.12 10.36 4.33
CA ASN A 197 8.41 10.91 4.74
C ASN A 197 9.38 10.27 3.77
N ALA A 198 9.70 11.02 2.72
CA ALA A 198 10.76 10.69 1.79
C ALA A 198 12.10 10.70 2.54
N ILE A 199 12.33 9.68 3.36
CA ILE A 199 13.63 9.03 3.46
C ILE A 199 13.44 7.66 2.81
N THR A 200 13.10 7.71 1.53
CA THR A 200 13.96 7.08 0.55
C THR A 200 14.86 8.20 0.03
N ILE A 201 16.17 8.05 0.17
CA ILE A 201 17.14 8.97 -0.43
C ILE A 201 16.89 9.03 -1.94
N ALA A 202 16.53 10.22 -2.43
CA ALA A 202 16.55 10.54 -3.86
C ALA A 202 17.44 11.77 -4.05
N VAL A 203 18.60 11.56 -4.68
CA VAL A 203 19.47 12.64 -5.14
C VAL A 203 18.83 13.28 -6.37
N THR A 204 18.63 14.59 -6.35
CA THR A 204 18.23 15.37 -7.53
C THR A 204 19.24 16.48 -7.80
N SER A 205 19.46 16.77 -9.07
CA SER A 205 20.29 17.89 -9.53
C SER A 205 19.56 19.21 -9.28
N LYS A 206 20.31 20.26 -8.94
CA LYS A 206 19.84 21.62 -8.62
C LYS A 206 19.11 22.37 -9.76
N ALA A 207 18.76 21.69 -10.84
CA ALA A 207 18.36 22.31 -12.11
C ALA A 207 16.87 22.16 -12.48
N GLU A 208 16.03 21.45 -11.71
CA GLU A 208 14.62 21.23 -12.09
C GLU A 208 13.60 21.81 -11.08
N PRO A 209 12.39 22.23 -11.53
CA PRO A 209 11.39 22.89 -10.70
C PRO A 209 10.50 21.91 -9.90
N GLU A 210 9.87 22.43 -8.85
CA GLU A 210 8.95 21.72 -7.94
C GLU A 210 7.57 21.51 -8.56
N ASP A 211 7.32 20.28 -9.03
CA ASP A 211 6.02 19.56 -9.11
C ASP A 211 6.23 18.28 -9.95
N THR A 212 6.06 17.05 -9.43
CA THR A 212 6.17 15.83 -10.30
C THR A 212 5.48 14.53 -9.78
N GLU A 213 4.69 13.91 -10.67
CA GLU A 213 4.57 12.51 -11.17
C GLU A 213 4.99 11.23 -10.36
N HIS A 214 5.33 11.26 -9.08
CA HIS A 214 6.17 10.17 -8.51
C HIS A 214 5.49 8.92 -7.93
N ILE A 215 4.17 8.86 -7.72
CA ILE A 215 3.56 7.84 -6.84
C ILE A 215 3.61 6.44 -7.47
N THR A 216 3.31 6.30 -8.75
CA THR A 216 3.37 5.03 -9.51
C THR A 216 4.81 4.54 -9.67
N TRP A 217 5.73 5.46 -9.93
CA TRP A 217 7.14 5.13 -10.07
C TRP A 217 7.71 4.57 -8.77
N LEU A 218 7.30 5.13 -7.63
CA LEU A 218 7.68 4.61 -6.34
C LEU A 218 7.12 3.20 -6.10
N TYR A 219 5.89 2.89 -6.51
CA TYR A 219 5.38 1.52 -6.42
C TYR A 219 6.23 0.52 -7.22
N LEU A 220 6.51 0.81 -8.49
CA LEU A 220 7.30 -0.07 -9.35
C LEU A 220 8.74 -0.25 -8.83
N ILE A 221 9.34 0.81 -8.30
CA ILE A 221 10.72 0.75 -7.79
C ILE A 221 10.79 0.13 -6.40
N LYS A 222 9.88 0.49 -5.48
CA LYS A 222 9.96 0.13 -4.06
C LYS A 222 9.24 -1.15 -3.70
N HIS A 223 8.04 -1.34 -4.24
CA HIS A 223 7.24 -2.52 -3.94
C HIS A 223 7.51 -3.64 -4.92
N ARG A 224 7.81 -3.32 -6.18
CA ARG A 224 8.10 -4.32 -7.22
C ARG A 224 9.59 -4.53 -7.47
N GLY A 225 10.46 -3.73 -6.86
CA GLY A 225 11.92 -3.89 -6.96
C GLY A 225 12.52 -3.54 -8.32
N ILE A 226 11.74 -2.97 -9.25
CA ILE A 226 12.17 -2.72 -10.63
C ILE A 226 13.21 -1.58 -10.64
N ALA A 227 14.28 -1.75 -11.41
CA ALA A 227 15.34 -0.76 -11.49
C ALA A 227 14.83 0.59 -12.02
N ARG A 228 15.31 1.68 -11.41
CA ARG A 228 14.84 3.05 -11.70
C ARG A 228 15.08 3.46 -13.15
N ASP A 229 16.22 3.07 -13.71
CA ASP A 229 16.58 3.36 -15.10
C ASP A 229 15.70 2.61 -16.10
N VAL A 230 15.31 1.38 -15.79
CA VAL A 230 14.32 0.61 -16.56
C VAL A 230 12.97 1.33 -16.55
N VAL A 231 12.46 1.69 -15.38
CA VAL A 231 11.21 2.44 -15.23
C VAL A 231 11.26 3.77 -15.99
N ALA A 232 12.33 4.54 -15.82
CA ALA A 232 12.52 5.84 -16.48
C ALA A 232 12.61 5.71 -18.01
N HIS A 233 13.17 4.62 -18.53
CA HIS A 233 13.24 4.37 -19.97
C HIS A 233 11.84 4.30 -20.59
N PHE A 234 10.97 3.45 -20.04
CA PHE A 234 9.61 3.29 -20.54
C PHE A 234 8.73 4.51 -20.28
N ALA A 235 8.94 5.21 -19.15
CA ALA A 235 8.29 6.47 -18.83
C ALA A 235 8.58 7.55 -19.88
N LYS A 236 9.87 7.76 -20.16
CA LYS A 236 10.33 8.78 -21.11
C LYS A 236 9.86 8.51 -22.54
N ALA A 237 9.65 7.23 -22.88
CA ALA A 237 9.07 6.82 -24.15
C ALA A 237 7.55 7.02 -24.23
N GLY A 238 6.88 7.42 -23.14
CA GLY A 238 5.42 7.52 -23.07
C GLY A 238 4.71 6.16 -23.02
N LEU A 239 5.46 5.07 -22.82
CA LEU A 239 4.94 3.71 -22.79
C LEU A 239 4.48 3.28 -21.39
N LEU A 240 4.80 4.09 -20.39
CA LEU A 240 4.41 3.85 -19.00
C LEU A 240 4.09 5.19 -18.34
N TYR A 241 2.96 5.28 -17.65
CA TYR A 241 2.58 6.49 -16.92
C TYR A 241 1.61 6.17 -15.78
N GLU A 242 1.31 7.18 -14.97
CA GLU A 242 0.33 7.12 -13.89
C GLU A 242 -1.02 7.67 -14.33
N ASP A 243 -2.10 6.91 -14.14
CA ASP A 243 -3.44 7.48 -14.33
C ASP A 243 -3.81 8.45 -13.20
N ALA A 244 -4.42 9.58 -13.56
CA ALA A 244 -4.65 10.68 -12.62
C ALA A 244 -5.77 10.41 -11.59
N GLU A 245 -6.70 9.50 -11.86
CA GLU A 245 -7.89 9.31 -11.02
C GLU A 245 -7.65 8.28 -9.91
N TYR A 246 -6.92 7.21 -10.23
CA TYR A 246 -6.72 6.08 -9.33
C TYR A 246 -5.25 5.74 -9.10
N HIS A 247 -4.32 6.52 -9.67
CA HIS A 247 -2.87 6.33 -9.52
C HIS A 247 -2.40 4.92 -9.90
N ASN A 248 -3.02 4.27 -10.90
CA ASN A 248 -2.54 2.99 -11.41
C ASN A 248 -1.35 3.21 -12.35
N ALA A 249 -0.47 2.20 -12.41
CA ALA A 249 0.48 2.07 -13.49
C ALA A 249 -0.24 1.71 -14.79
N VAL A 250 -0.08 2.55 -15.82
CA VAL A 250 -0.64 2.35 -17.15
C VAL A 250 0.49 2.00 -18.10
N PHE A 251 0.46 0.77 -18.63
CA PHE A 251 1.41 0.26 -19.61
C PHE A 251 0.79 0.34 -21.01
N VAL A 252 1.39 1.12 -21.89
CA VAL A 252 0.88 1.43 -23.23
C VAL A 252 1.63 0.60 -24.26
N GLY A 253 0.89 0.04 -25.22
CA GLY A 253 1.51 -0.45 -26.44
C GLY A 253 1.00 0.30 -27.66
N THR A 254 1.91 0.49 -28.61
CA THR A 254 1.74 1.36 -29.78
C THR A 254 1.89 0.58 -31.07
N ASP A 255 1.56 1.18 -32.22
CA ASP A 255 2.03 0.67 -33.51
C ASP A 255 3.45 1.16 -33.83
N THR A 256 3.91 0.87 -35.05
CA THR A 256 5.22 1.28 -35.56
C THR A 256 5.38 2.79 -35.74
N ASP A 257 4.27 3.52 -35.82
CA ASP A 257 4.25 4.99 -35.93
C ASP A 257 4.20 5.66 -34.53
N GLY A 258 4.17 4.85 -33.46
CA GLY A 258 4.11 5.31 -32.07
C GLY A 258 2.69 5.67 -31.61
N VAL A 259 1.65 5.31 -32.38
CA VAL A 259 0.26 5.59 -32.01
C VAL A 259 -0.22 4.56 -30.96
N PRO A 260 -0.73 4.99 -29.80
CA PRO A 260 -1.26 4.07 -28.79
C PRO A 260 -2.49 3.30 -29.27
N HIS A 261 -2.44 1.97 -29.17
CA HIS A 261 -3.58 1.08 -29.46
C HIS A 261 -4.01 0.23 -28.27
N HIS A 262 -3.18 0.14 -27.23
CA HIS A 262 -3.47 -0.64 -26.03
C HIS A 262 -3.03 0.08 -24.76
N ALA A 263 -3.81 -0.05 -23.69
CA ALA A 263 -3.40 0.37 -22.35
C ALA A 263 -3.79 -0.69 -21.32
N HIS A 264 -2.81 -1.14 -20.53
CA HIS A 264 -3.01 -2.05 -19.41
C HIS A 264 -2.84 -1.30 -18.10
N LYS A 265 -3.87 -1.29 -17.25
CA LYS A 265 -3.83 -0.69 -15.92
C LYS A 265 -3.49 -1.72 -14.86
N ARG A 266 -2.60 -1.35 -13.93
CA ARG A 266 -2.22 -2.15 -12.75
C ARG A 266 -2.19 -1.26 -11.51
N SER A 267 -2.89 -1.65 -10.45
CA SER A 267 -2.91 -0.87 -9.20
C SER A 267 -1.52 -0.71 -8.58
N ALA A 268 -1.18 0.53 -8.24
CA ALA A 268 0.01 0.88 -7.47
C ALA A 268 -0.22 0.81 -5.94
N ASN A 269 -1.38 0.33 -5.51
CA ASN A 269 -1.73 0.24 -4.10
C ASN A 269 -1.22 -1.06 -3.49
N SER A 270 -0.58 -0.96 -2.32
CA SER A 270 -0.03 -2.08 -1.54
C SER A 270 -1.08 -2.72 -0.61
N TYR A 271 -2.29 -2.17 -0.58
CA TYR A 271 -3.40 -2.60 0.27
C TYR A 271 -4.67 -2.85 -0.58
N GLY A 272 -5.32 -3.99 -0.37
CA GLY A 272 -6.53 -4.42 -1.12
C GLY A 272 -6.26 -5.42 -2.26
N LYS A 273 -7.32 -5.83 -2.96
CA LYS A 273 -7.24 -6.80 -4.08
C LYS A 273 -6.56 -6.13 -5.28
N ALA A 274 -5.51 -6.76 -5.81
CA ALA A 274 -4.77 -6.24 -6.96
C ALA A 274 -5.68 -6.04 -8.18
N PHE A 275 -5.81 -4.79 -8.65
CA PHE A 275 -6.56 -4.45 -9.85
C PHE A 275 -5.65 -4.60 -11.08
N ARG A 276 -6.13 -5.31 -12.10
CA ARG A 276 -5.51 -5.38 -13.43
C ARG A 276 -6.60 -5.38 -14.50
N LEU A 277 -6.46 -4.56 -15.53
CA LEU A 277 -7.47 -4.42 -16.58
C LEU A 277 -6.86 -3.84 -17.86
N ASN A 278 -7.29 -4.34 -19.03
CA ASN A 278 -7.08 -3.63 -20.29
C ASN A 278 -8.15 -2.55 -20.47
N VAL A 279 -7.74 -1.32 -20.77
CA VAL A 279 -8.66 -0.19 -20.98
C VAL A 279 -9.62 -0.51 -22.14
N GLU A 280 -10.88 -0.14 -21.99
CA GLU A 280 -11.89 -0.35 -23.03
C GLU A 280 -11.46 0.24 -24.38
N GLY A 281 -11.67 -0.49 -25.46
CA GLY A 281 -11.23 -0.11 -26.80
C GLY A 281 -9.78 -0.47 -27.13
N SER A 282 -9.02 -1.03 -26.17
CA SER A 282 -7.66 -1.51 -26.44
C SER A 282 -7.65 -2.67 -27.42
N ASP A 283 -6.71 -2.66 -28.36
CA ASP A 283 -6.38 -3.80 -29.23
C ASP A 283 -5.26 -4.63 -28.59
N PRO A 284 -5.55 -5.84 -28.07
CA PRO A 284 -4.55 -6.65 -27.37
C PRO A 284 -3.36 -7.05 -28.24
N ARG A 285 -3.44 -6.96 -29.57
CA ARG A 285 -2.30 -7.26 -30.47
C ARG A 285 -1.14 -6.31 -30.25
N TYR A 286 -1.42 -5.08 -29.85
CA TYR A 286 -0.42 -4.03 -29.61
C TYR A 286 -0.20 -3.85 -28.11
N SER A 287 -0.15 -4.93 -27.31
CA SER A 287 0.10 -4.84 -25.87
C SER A 287 1.48 -4.25 -25.56
N PHE A 288 1.76 -3.97 -24.28
CA PHE A 288 3.01 -3.33 -23.86
C PHE A 288 4.24 -4.12 -24.35
N HIS A 289 5.14 -3.45 -25.07
CA HIS A 289 6.30 -4.08 -25.71
C HIS A 289 7.46 -3.11 -25.91
N TYR A 290 8.61 -3.65 -26.29
CA TYR A 290 9.81 -2.92 -26.68
C TYR A 290 10.46 -3.62 -27.88
N VAL A 291 10.87 -2.85 -28.88
CA VAL A 291 11.56 -3.37 -30.07
C VAL A 291 13.05 -3.09 -29.95
N GLY A 292 13.84 -4.14 -29.83
CA GLY A 292 15.29 -4.07 -29.80
C GLY A 292 15.93 -4.14 -31.18
N THR A 293 17.25 -4.30 -31.19
CA THR A 293 18.08 -4.34 -32.39
C THR A 293 18.46 -5.73 -32.87
N ASP A 294 18.34 -6.75 -32.00
CA ASP A 294 18.73 -8.11 -32.33
C ASP A 294 17.53 -8.97 -32.77
N ARG A 295 17.73 -10.29 -32.79
CA ARG A 295 16.82 -11.28 -33.38
C ARG A 295 15.97 -12.01 -32.33
N SER A 296 16.05 -11.59 -31.07
CA SER A 296 15.41 -12.25 -29.94
C SER A 296 14.14 -11.51 -29.48
N LEU A 297 13.10 -12.29 -29.18
CA LEU A 297 11.84 -11.82 -28.62
C LEU A 297 11.55 -12.57 -27.32
N TYR A 298 11.53 -11.85 -26.21
CA TYR A 298 11.17 -12.38 -24.90
C TYR A 298 9.68 -12.10 -24.62
N VAL A 299 8.94 -13.13 -24.19
CA VAL A 299 7.48 -13.10 -24.08
C VAL A 299 7.05 -13.31 -22.63
N PHE A 300 6.32 -12.35 -22.05
CA PHE A 300 5.88 -12.36 -20.65
C PHE A 300 4.36 -12.35 -20.52
N GLU A 301 3.84 -12.84 -19.40
CA GLU A 301 2.40 -12.79 -19.12
C GLU A 301 1.93 -11.37 -18.76
N ALA A 302 2.72 -10.62 -17.97
CA ALA A 302 2.40 -9.24 -17.59
C ALA A 302 3.59 -8.26 -17.72
N PRO A 303 3.29 -6.94 -17.82
CA PRO A 303 4.32 -5.90 -17.92
C PRO A 303 5.31 -5.88 -16.74
N ILE A 304 4.83 -6.12 -15.51
CA ILE A 304 5.69 -6.12 -14.32
C ILE A 304 6.73 -7.24 -14.40
N ASP A 305 6.37 -8.41 -14.93
CA ASP A 305 7.30 -9.54 -15.08
C ASP A 305 8.39 -9.24 -16.12
N MET A 306 8.00 -8.61 -17.23
CA MET A 306 8.93 -8.14 -18.26
C MET A 306 9.96 -7.16 -17.67
N LEU A 307 9.50 -6.15 -16.93
CA LEU A 307 10.39 -5.18 -16.29
C LEU A 307 11.24 -5.80 -15.17
N SER A 308 10.71 -6.80 -14.48
CA SER A 308 11.43 -7.53 -13.42
C SER A 308 12.56 -8.37 -14.02
N TYR A 309 12.29 -9.05 -15.13
CA TYR A 309 13.30 -9.78 -15.89
C TYR A 309 14.43 -8.86 -16.38
N ILE A 310 14.09 -7.72 -16.98
CA ILE A 310 15.07 -6.72 -17.41
C ILE A 310 15.93 -6.25 -16.21
N THR A 311 15.31 -6.10 -15.03
CA THR A 311 16.03 -5.71 -13.82
C THR A 311 16.98 -6.81 -13.32
N LEU A 312 16.57 -8.08 -13.37
CA LEU A 312 17.39 -9.24 -13.01
C LEU A 312 18.55 -9.46 -13.99
N TYR A 313 18.34 -9.17 -15.27
CA TYR A 313 19.28 -9.41 -16.36
C TYR A 313 19.55 -8.13 -17.17
N PRO A 314 20.24 -7.13 -16.57
CA PRO A 314 20.35 -5.79 -17.16
C PRO A 314 21.35 -5.71 -18.33
N GLU A 315 22.17 -6.74 -18.55
CA GLU A 315 23.21 -6.71 -19.57
C GLU A 315 22.63 -6.61 -20.98
N ASN A 316 22.86 -5.46 -21.63
CA ASN A 316 22.45 -5.19 -23.02
C ASN A 316 20.96 -5.40 -23.32
N TRP A 317 20.09 -5.31 -22.30
CA TRP A 317 18.66 -5.63 -22.43
C TRP A 317 18.00 -4.87 -23.59
N GLN A 318 18.39 -3.61 -23.84
CA GLN A 318 17.87 -2.78 -24.94
C GLN A 318 18.13 -3.34 -26.35
N ARG A 319 19.00 -4.34 -26.50
CA ARG A 319 19.22 -5.03 -27.78
C ARG A 319 18.13 -6.04 -28.08
N HIS A 320 17.50 -6.62 -27.07
CA HIS A 320 16.46 -7.63 -27.20
C HIS A 320 15.10 -6.98 -27.42
N SER A 321 14.17 -7.71 -28.05
CA SER A 321 12.77 -7.32 -28.11
C SER A 321 11.97 -8.01 -27.00
N TYR A 322 10.96 -7.33 -26.48
CA TYR A 322 10.14 -7.81 -25.38
C TYR A 322 8.66 -7.56 -25.64
N VAL A 323 7.80 -8.49 -25.24
CA VAL A 323 6.34 -8.31 -25.23
C VAL A 323 5.74 -8.82 -23.94
N ALA A 324 4.84 -8.03 -23.37
CA ALA A 324 3.96 -8.46 -22.29
C ALA A 324 2.57 -8.73 -22.86
N CYS A 325 2.10 -9.97 -22.80
CA CYS A 325 0.85 -10.39 -23.42
C CYS A 325 -0.41 -9.89 -22.69
N CYS A 326 -0.26 -9.36 -21.48
CA CYS A 326 -1.36 -8.95 -20.59
C CYS A 326 -2.39 -10.09 -20.39
N GLY A 327 -1.88 -11.31 -20.23
CA GLY A 327 -2.62 -12.58 -20.24
C GLY A 327 -1.89 -13.65 -21.06
N THR A 328 -2.59 -14.71 -21.47
CA THR A 328 -1.97 -15.88 -22.12
C THR A 328 -2.19 -15.98 -23.64
N SER A 329 -2.64 -14.88 -24.27
CA SER A 329 -2.87 -14.82 -25.71
C SER A 329 -1.57 -14.79 -26.50
N ILE A 330 -1.52 -15.50 -27.65
CA ILE A 330 -0.37 -15.47 -28.58
C ILE A 330 -0.41 -14.26 -29.53
N GLN A 331 -1.54 -13.57 -29.62
CA GLN A 331 -1.75 -12.49 -30.61
C GLN A 331 -0.68 -11.37 -30.55
N PRO A 332 -0.26 -10.87 -29.37
CA PRO A 332 0.84 -9.90 -29.29
C PRO A 332 2.16 -10.40 -29.87
N VAL A 333 2.46 -11.69 -29.65
CA VAL A 333 3.68 -12.33 -30.14
C VAL A 333 3.66 -12.38 -31.67
N LEU A 334 2.54 -12.81 -32.26
CA LEU A 334 2.39 -12.83 -33.71
C LEU A 334 2.49 -11.43 -34.33
N GLN A 335 1.88 -10.44 -33.69
CA GLN A 335 1.96 -9.03 -34.12
C GLN A 335 3.42 -8.54 -34.13
N MET A 336 4.19 -8.82 -33.08
CA MET A 336 5.61 -8.44 -33.05
C MET A 336 6.45 -9.16 -34.10
N LEU A 337 6.21 -10.44 -34.34
CA LEU A 337 6.92 -11.21 -35.36
C LEU A 337 6.60 -10.72 -36.79
N GLU A 338 5.40 -10.17 -37.01
CA GLU A 338 5.03 -9.52 -38.27
C GLU A 338 5.69 -8.14 -38.43
N GLN A 339 5.73 -7.35 -37.36
CA GLN A 339 6.30 -5.98 -37.36
C GLN A 339 7.82 -5.94 -37.38
N ALA A 340 8.47 -6.96 -36.83
CA ALA A 340 9.93 -7.07 -36.74
C ALA A 340 10.41 -8.37 -37.42
N PRO A 341 10.48 -8.40 -38.77
CA PRO A 341 10.86 -9.59 -39.53
C PRO A 341 12.28 -10.10 -39.26
N GLN A 342 13.12 -9.31 -38.56
CA GLN A 342 14.45 -9.73 -38.13
C GLN A 342 14.41 -10.75 -36.98
N LEU A 343 13.30 -10.87 -36.25
CA LEU A 343 13.15 -11.80 -35.15
C LEU A 343 13.14 -13.25 -35.66
N ASP A 344 13.98 -14.10 -35.09
CA ASP A 344 14.00 -15.54 -35.39
C ASP A 344 14.00 -16.44 -34.15
N THR A 345 14.23 -15.85 -32.98
CA THR A 345 14.35 -16.56 -31.71
C THR A 345 13.32 -16.01 -30.72
N VAL A 346 12.47 -16.88 -30.18
CA VAL A 346 11.41 -16.54 -29.23
C VAL A 346 11.69 -17.24 -27.91
N LEU A 347 11.86 -16.45 -26.85
CA LEU A 347 12.02 -16.93 -25.48
C LEU A 347 10.72 -16.74 -24.73
N LEU A 348 10.05 -17.84 -24.41
CA LEU A 348 8.81 -17.85 -23.64
C LEU A 348 9.17 -17.74 -22.15
N CYS A 349 8.75 -16.66 -21.52
CA CYS A 349 9.06 -16.29 -20.13
C CYS A 349 7.77 -16.14 -19.29
N LEU A 350 6.72 -16.90 -19.59
CA LEU A 350 5.46 -16.86 -18.83
C LEU A 350 5.63 -17.42 -17.41
N ASP A 351 4.62 -17.20 -16.57
CA ASP A 351 4.56 -17.62 -15.17
C ASP A 351 4.81 -19.12 -14.99
N ASN A 352 5.37 -19.48 -13.85
CA ASN A 352 5.59 -20.84 -13.40
C ASN A 352 4.34 -21.39 -12.69
N ASP A 353 3.21 -21.34 -13.39
CA ASP A 353 1.96 -21.96 -12.97
C ASP A 353 1.34 -22.79 -14.11
N GLU A 354 0.28 -23.52 -13.80
CA GLU A 354 -0.39 -24.39 -14.78
C GLU A 354 -0.83 -23.61 -16.04
N THR A 355 -1.30 -22.37 -15.87
CA THR A 355 -1.77 -21.53 -16.98
C THR A 355 -0.60 -21.09 -17.86
N GLY A 356 0.50 -20.62 -17.27
CA GLY A 356 1.71 -20.23 -17.97
C GLY A 356 2.39 -21.39 -18.70
N HIS A 357 2.37 -22.60 -18.11
CA HIS A 357 2.87 -23.82 -18.73
C HIS A 357 2.06 -24.26 -19.94
N GLN A 358 0.73 -24.28 -19.82
CA GLN A 358 -0.17 -24.61 -20.93
C GLN A 358 -0.05 -23.59 -22.07
N ALA A 359 -0.03 -22.29 -21.73
CA ALA A 359 0.12 -21.22 -22.69
C ALA A 359 1.44 -21.32 -23.46
N SER A 360 2.55 -21.55 -22.75
CA SER A 360 3.86 -21.71 -23.38
C SER A 360 3.94 -22.93 -24.30
N ARG A 361 3.33 -24.06 -23.93
CA ARG A 361 3.26 -25.25 -24.79
C ARG A 361 2.49 -24.94 -26.08
N ARG A 362 1.31 -24.33 -25.95
CA ARG A 362 0.48 -23.92 -27.09
C ARG A 362 1.16 -22.91 -28.01
N MET A 363 1.92 -21.96 -27.44
CA MET A 363 2.69 -20.98 -28.22
C MET A 363 3.83 -21.65 -28.97
N ARG A 364 4.57 -22.55 -28.30
CA ARG A 364 5.66 -23.30 -28.94
C ARG A 364 5.17 -24.09 -30.15
N GLU A 365 4.10 -24.88 -30.00
CA GLU A 365 3.52 -25.69 -31.09
C GLU A 365 3.15 -24.85 -32.33
N GLN A 366 2.78 -23.58 -32.14
CA GLN A 366 2.43 -22.67 -33.24
C GLN A 366 3.64 -21.98 -33.88
N LEU A 367 4.75 -21.84 -33.14
CA LEU A 367 5.90 -21.03 -33.55
C LEU A 367 7.11 -21.88 -33.99
N GLU A 368 7.28 -23.08 -33.45
CA GLU A 368 8.50 -23.91 -33.61
C GLU A 368 8.78 -24.33 -35.06
N MET A 369 7.77 -24.30 -35.93
CA MET A 369 7.95 -24.59 -37.37
C MET A 369 8.68 -23.47 -38.13
N ARG A 370 8.75 -22.25 -37.57
CA ARG A 370 9.34 -21.07 -38.25
C ARG A 370 10.39 -20.34 -37.43
N TYR A 371 10.37 -20.49 -36.10
CA TYR A 371 11.22 -19.77 -35.17
C TYR A 371 11.93 -20.75 -34.23
N SER A 372 13.12 -20.37 -33.74
CA SER A 372 13.72 -21.05 -32.59
C SER A 372 12.92 -20.67 -31.35
N VAL A 373 12.39 -21.65 -30.62
CA VAL A 373 11.53 -21.38 -29.44
C VAL A 373 12.09 -22.04 -28.19
N GLU A 374 12.47 -21.22 -27.22
CA GLU A 374 12.98 -21.65 -25.92
C GLU A 374 12.01 -21.26 -24.79
N ARG A 375 12.09 -21.94 -23.65
CA ARG A 375 11.35 -21.56 -22.44
C ARG A 375 12.34 -21.21 -21.35
N LEU A 376 12.19 -20.00 -20.81
CA LEU A 376 12.79 -19.58 -19.56
C LEU A 376 11.69 -19.60 -18.49
N ILE A 377 11.99 -20.17 -17.33
CA ILE A 377 11.01 -20.34 -16.26
C ILE A 377 11.56 -19.60 -15.04
N PRO A 378 10.77 -18.73 -14.38
CA PRO A 378 11.17 -18.16 -13.10
C PRO A 378 11.32 -19.25 -12.03
N GLU A 379 12.19 -19.04 -11.05
CA GLU A 379 12.39 -20.00 -9.95
C GLU A 379 11.15 -20.05 -9.03
N SER A 380 10.55 -18.89 -8.81
CA SER A 380 9.31 -18.67 -8.06
C SER A 380 8.10 -18.73 -8.98
N LYS A 381 6.95 -18.21 -8.54
CA LYS A 381 5.72 -18.21 -9.34
C LYS A 381 5.86 -17.33 -10.58
N ASP A 382 6.41 -16.12 -10.45
CA ASP A 382 6.62 -15.18 -11.55
C ASP A 382 7.99 -14.46 -11.41
N TRP A 383 8.37 -13.68 -12.43
CA TRP A 383 9.67 -12.99 -12.44
C TRP A 383 9.74 -11.84 -11.43
N ASN A 384 8.60 -11.30 -10.99
CA ASN A 384 8.58 -10.28 -9.94
C ASN A 384 8.85 -10.89 -8.57
N ASP A 385 8.31 -12.07 -8.29
CA ASP A 385 8.61 -12.84 -7.09
C ASP A 385 10.11 -13.16 -7.02
N ASP A 386 10.73 -13.61 -8.12
CA ASP A 386 12.20 -13.84 -8.18
C ASP A 386 13.01 -12.58 -7.87
N LEU A 387 12.62 -11.45 -8.45
CA LEU A 387 13.29 -10.17 -8.22
C LEU A 387 13.18 -9.71 -6.76
N THR A 388 11.97 -9.77 -6.19
CA THR A 388 11.74 -9.35 -4.82
C THR A 388 12.48 -10.24 -3.82
N LEU A 389 12.48 -11.57 -4.02
CA LEU A 389 13.26 -12.51 -3.20
C LEU A 389 14.77 -12.29 -3.33
N SER A 390 15.28 -11.99 -4.54
CA SER A 390 16.70 -11.67 -4.74
C SER A 390 17.14 -10.45 -3.92
N ILE A 391 16.30 -9.40 -3.90
CA ILE A 391 16.54 -8.18 -3.12
C ILE A 391 16.49 -8.46 -1.61
N GLU A 392 15.50 -9.21 -1.14
CA GLU A 392 15.37 -9.59 0.28
C GLU A 392 16.58 -10.40 0.76
N ASN A 393 17.03 -11.38 -0.03
CA ASN A 393 18.20 -12.17 0.27
C ASN A 393 19.47 -11.30 0.34
N ALA A 394 19.67 -10.40 -0.62
CA ALA A 394 20.82 -9.49 -0.61
C ALA A 394 20.86 -8.57 0.63
N GLN A 395 19.70 -8.10 1.11
CA GLN A 395 19.59 -7.31 2.34
C GLN A 395 19.85 -8.14 3.61
N GLY A 396 19.37 -9.39 3.64
CA GLY A 396 19.61 -10.33 4.74
C GLY A 396 21.09 -10.70 4.91
N PHE A 397 21.83 -10.86 3.81
CA PHE A 397 23.28 -11.08 3.85
C PHE A 397 24.05 -9.86 4.36
N ALA A 398 23.69 -8.65 3.91
CA ALA A 398 24.34 -7.42 4.38
C ALA A 398 24.15 -7.18 5.89
N MET A 399 23.01 -7.57 6.48
CA MET A 399 22.78 -7.48 7.93
C MET A 399 23.56 -8.51 8.76
N ASN A 400 23.91 -9.67 8.18
CA ASN A 400 24.69 -10.70 8.86
C ASN A 400 26.20 -10.45 8.80
N GLU A 401 26.70 -9.71 7.81
CA GLU A 401 28.11 -9.29 7.75
C GLU A 401 28.43 -8.09 8.67
N MET A 402 27.41 -7.41 9.20
CA MET A 402 27.55 -6.30 10.15
C MET A 402 27.36 -6.71 11.63
N ARG A 403 27.22 -8.00 11.92
CA ARG A 403 27.22 -8.59 13.27
C ARG A 403 28.52 -9.33 13.52
#